data_AF-A0A6N6Q9P0-F1
#
_entry.id   AF-A0A6N6Q9P0-F1
#
_cell.length_a   1.000
_cell.length_b   1.000
_cell.length_c   1.000
_cell.angle_alpha   90.00
_cell.angle_beta   90.00
_cell.angle_gamma   90.00
#
_symmetry.space_group_name_H-M   'P 1'
#
loop_
_entity.id
_entity.type
_entity.pdbx_description
1 polymer ?
#
loop_
_entity_poly.entity_id
_entity_poly.type
_entity_poly.pdbx_seq_one_letter_code
_entity_poly.pdbx_strand_id
1 'polypeptide(L)'
;MTRRISIAALLSAALVGCTEPPEKPHAPTNAPAAPGPAAVQTVRNWNFSLQKEGRTQGRFHGDTARIVAPREFDVESMKAETFRADGESDMVAESPACRVAMTTNGFLVTSSGALKLTQADGRFGLTGEGFRWDHGAERLTVSNHVESFLNISLPRTSPAPVR
;
A
#
# COMPACT_ATOMS: atom_id res chain seq x y z
N MET A 1 12.10 32.45 -8.76
CA MET A 1 11.54 32.79 -10.08
C MET A 1 10.09 32.35 -10.10
N THR A 2 9.19 33.33 -10.03
CA THR A 2 7.75 33.14 -9.83
C THR A 2 7.05 33.56 -11.11
N ARG A 3 6.23 32.71 -11.72
CA ARG A 3 5.34 33.13 -12.81
C ARG A 3 3.89 32.91 -12.41
N ARG A 4 3.28 34.04 -12.01
CA ARG A 4 1.85 34.30 -12.08
C ARG A 4 1.50 34.50 -13.56
N ILE A 5 0.42 33.90 -14.04
CA ILE A 5 -0.19 34.28 -15.33
C ILE A 5 -1.64 34.65 -15.06
N SER A 6 -1.95 35.86 -15.53
CA SER A 6 -3.12 36.66 -15.23
C SER A 6 -4.38 36.20 -15.94
N ILE A 7 -5.50 36.37 -15.24
CA ILE A 7 -6.86 36.34 -15.75
C ILE A 7 -7.09 37.62 -16.55
N ALA A 8 -7.56 37.52 -17.79
CA ALA A 8 -8.15 38.61 -18.53
C ALA A 8 -9.51 38.15 -19.08
N ALA A 9 -10.56 38.77 -18.55
CA ALA A 9 -11.93 38.65 -18.98
C ALA A 9 -12.14 39.30 -20.35
N LEU A 10 -13.03 38.73 -21.16
CA LEU A 10 -13.76 39.45 -22.19
C LEU A 10 -15.22 38.99 -22.18
N LEU A 11 -16.07 39.86 -21.63
CA LEU A 11 -17.49 39.93 -21.92
C LEU A 11 -17.67 40.37 -23.37
N SER A 12 -18.49 39.67 -24.13
CA SER A 12 -19.23 40.24 -25.25
C SER A 12 -20.57 39.53 -25.36
N ALA A 13 -21.64 40.26 -25.04
CA ALA A 13 -23.01 39.91 -25.38
C ALA A 13 -23.31 40.46 -26.79
N ALA A 14 -23.87 39.62 -27.65
CA ALA A 14 -24.59 40.06 -28.85
C ALA A 14 -25.76 39.11 -29.10
N LEU A 15 -26.97 39.62 -28.84
CA LEU A 15 -28.23 39.07 -29.34
C LEU A 15 -28.33 39.42 -30.82
N VAL A 16 -28.32 38.41 -31.69
CA VAL A 16 -28.81 38.52 -33.07
C VAL A 16 -29.60 37.25 -33.36
N GLY A 17 -30.92 37.40 -33.49
CA GLY A 17 -31.77 36.40 -34.09
C GLY A 17 -31.67 36.48 -35.61
N CYS A 18 -31.39 35.35 -36.25
CA CYS A 18 -31.59 35.11 -37.69
C CYS A 18 -31.88 33.61 -37.88
N THR A 19 -33.15 33.31 -38.14
CA THR A 19 -33.73 32.19 -38.89
C THR A 19 -32.82 31.00 -39.26
N GLU A 20 -33.13 29.81 -38.71
CA GLU A 20 -32.59 28.51 -39.13
C GLU A 20 -33.05 28.11 -40.55
N PRO A 21 -32.14 27.67 -41.43
CA PRO A 21 -32.49 26.94 -42.65
C PRO A 21 -32.76 25.45 -42.36
N PRO A 22 -33.52 24.74 -43.20
CA PRO A 22 -33.94 23.35 -42.94
C PRO A 22 -32.73 22.40 -42.88
N GLU A 23 -32.61 21.73 -41.74
CA GLU A 23 -31.59 20.74 -41.42
C GLU A 23 -31.68 19.53 -42.39
N LYS A 24 -30.63 19.33 -43.19
CA LYS A 24 -30.41 18.06 -43.87
C LYS A 24 -30.11 17.00 -42.80
N PRO A 25 -30.66 15.77 -42.89
CA PRO A 25 -30.30 14.70 -41.97
C PRO A 25 -28.82 14.35 -42.17
N HIS A 26 -27.96 14.86 -41.29
CA HIS A 26 -26.58 14.41 -41.19
C HIS A 26 -26.56 13.19 -40.29
N ALA A 27 -26.01 12.11 -40.84
CA ALA A 27 -25.80 10.81 -40.20
C ALA A 27 -25.22 10.96 -38.78
N PRO A 28 -25.52 10.03 -37.85
CA PRO A 28 -24.99 10.09 -36.50
C PRO A 28 -23.45 10.18 -36.54
N THR A 29 -22.93 11.33 -36.12
CA THR A 29 -21.54 11.49 -35.75
C THR A 29 -21.25 10.46 -34.66
N ASN A 30 -20.42 9.47 -34.98
CA ASN A 30 -19.85 8.55 -34.00
C ASN A 30 -19.04 9.38 -33.00
N ALA A 31 -19.68 9.78 -31.90
CA ALA A 31 -18.97 10.24 -30.73
C ALA A 31 -18.04 9.09 -30.27
N PRO A 32 -16.75 9.35 -29.99
CA PRO A 32 -15.90 8.33 -29.41
C PRO A 32 -16.55 7.87 -28.10
N ALA A 33 -16.89 6.59 -28.05
CA ALA A 33 -17.40 5.96 -26.84
C ALA A 33 -16.43 6.29 -25.69
N ALA A 34 -16.98 6.72 -24.55
CA ALA A 34 -16.20 6.88 -23.33
C ALA A 34 -15.37 5.60 -23.13
N PRO A 35 -14.06 5.70 -22.83
CA PRO A 35 -13.24 4.52 -22.60
C PRO A 35 -13.94 3.68 -21.54
N GLY A 36 -14.34 2.45 -21.92
CA GLY A 36 -14.85 1.47 -20.97
C GLY A 36 -13.84 1.28 -19.83
N PRO A 37 -14.27 0.78 -18.66
CA PRO A 37 -13.36 0.60 -17.53
C PRO A 37 -12.13 -0.19 -18.00
N ALA A 38 -10.96 0.44 -17.89
CA ALA A 38 -9.70 -0.19 -18.25
C ALA A 38 -9.61 -1.54 -17.52
N ALA A 39 -9.28 -2.60 -18.27
CA ALA A 39 -9.17 -3.94 -17.70
C ALA A 39 -8.19 -3.91 -16.54
N VAL A 40 -8.68 -4.23 -15.34
CA VAL A 40 -7.85 -4.24 -14.14
C VAL A 40 -6.84 -5.38 -14.28
N GLN A 41 -5.55 -5.03 -14.34
CA GLN A 41 -4.50 -6.03 -14.51
C GLN A 41 -4.24 -6.74 -13.18
N THR A 42 -4.21 -8.06 -13.23
CA THR A 42 -3.87 -8.92 -12.09
C THR A 42 -2.53 -9.61 -12.33
N VAL A 43 -1.65 -9.52 -11.35
CA VAL A 43 -0.34 -10.18 -11.30
C VAL A 43 -0.45 -11.37 -10.35
N ARG A 44 0.02 -12.55 -10.77
CA ARG A 44 0.14 -13.73 -9.91
C ARG A 44 1.53 -13.82 -9.31
N ASN A 45 1.65 -14.41 -8.13
CA ASN A 45 2.93 -14.56 -7.40
C ASN A 45 3.63 -13.20 -7.25
N TRP A 46 2.86 -12.18 -6.89
CA TRP A 46 3.37 -10.83 -6.76
C TRP A 46 4.42 -10.79 -5.66
N ASN A 47 5.55 -10.14 -5.92
CA ASN A 47 6.63 -10.05 -4.96
C ASN A 47 7.53 -8.84 -5.22
N PHE A 48 8.19 -8.38 -4.17
CA PHE A 48 9.32 -7.47 -4.25
C PHE A 48 10.28 -7.69 -3.08
N SER A 49 11.50 -7.17 -3.18
CA SER A 49 12.48 -7.23 -2.10
C SER A 49 13.01 -5.85 -1.77
N LEU A 50 13.26 -5.61 -0.50
CA LEU A 50 13.98 -4.44 -0.01
C LEU A 50 15.46 -4.75 0.05
N GLN A 51 16.26 -3.88 -0.54
CA GLN A 51 17.71 -3.97 -0.50
C GLN A 51 18.28 -2.72 0.18
N LYS A 52 19.26 -2.91 1.05
CA LYS A 52 20.06 -1.85 1.65
C LYS A 52 21.52 -2.29 1.60
N GLU A 53 22.36 -1.51 0.94
CA GLU A 53 23.81 -1.79 0.83
C GLU A 53 24.11 -3.20 0.26
N GLY A 54 23.34 -3.63 -0.74
CA GLY A 54 23.48 -4.97 -1.35
C GLY A 54 22.98 -6.14 -0.50
N ARG A 55 22.38 -5.87 0.68
CA ARG A 55 21.77 -6.89 1.55
C ARG A 55 20.25 -6.81 1.49
N THR A 56 19.60 -7.97 1.49
CA THR A 56 18.14 -8.07 1.57
C THR A 56 17.69 -7.74 2.98
N GLN A 57 16.91 -6.68 3.13
CA GLN A 57 16.31 -6.25 4.41
C GLN A 57 14.90 -6.80 4.59
N GLY A 58 14.22 -7.10 3.48
CA GLY A 58 12.92 -7.74 3.53
C GLY A 58 12.49 -8.33 2.20
N ARG A 59 11.61 -9.33 2.27
CA ARG A 59 10.95 -9.98 1.13
C ARG A 59 9.45 -9.90 1.35
N PHE A 60 8.74 -9.45 0.33
CA PHE A 60 7.30 -9.29 0.35
C PHE A 60 6.73 -10.11 -0.79
N HIS A 61 5.68 -10.85 -0.51
CA HIS A 61 4.97 -11.62 -1.53
C HIS A 61 3.48 -11.68 -1.22
N GLY A 62 2.70 -12.00 -2.26
CA GLY A 62 1.29 -12.32 -2.18
C GLY A 62 0.89 -13.21 -3.35
N ASP A 63 -0.21 -13.94 -3.19
CA ASP A 63 -0.68 -14.90 -4.19
C ASP A 63 -1.10 -14.18 -5.47
N THR A 64 -1.85 -13.09 -5.30
CA THR A 64 -2.25 -12.22 -6.38
C THR A 64 -2.14 -10.75 -5.98
N ALA A 65 -1.94 -9.89 -6.97
CA ALA A 65 -1.99 -8.47 -6.81
C ALA A 65 -2.75 -7.82 -7.97
N ARG A 66 -3.73 -6.99 -7.64
CA ARG A 66 -4.52 -6.22 -8.58
C ARG A 66 -3.96 -4.81 -8.67
N ILE A 67 -3.59 -4.37 -9.87
CA ILE A 67 -3.04 -3.02 -10.09
C ILE A 67 -4.21 -2.03 -10.03
N VAL A 68 -4.18 -1.12 -9.05
CA VAL A 68 -5.24 -0.12 -8.87
C VAL A 68 -4.82 1.29 -9.31
N ALA A 69 -3.52 1.57 -9.28
CA ALA A 69 -2.91 2.79 -9.81
C ALA A 69 -1.43 2.51 -10.17
N PRO A 70 -0.73 3.44 -10.84
CA PRO A 70 0.71 3.30 -11.05
C PRO A 70 1.43 3.06 -9.72
N ARG A 71 2.13 1.91 -9.61
CA ARG A 71 2.87 1.50 -8.40
C ARG A 71 2.00 1.25 -7.15
N GLU A 72 0.70 1.03 -7.33
CA GLU A 72 -0.23 0.73 -6.25
C GLU A 72 -1.01 -0.57 -6.53
N PHE A 73 -1.05 -1.44 -5.52
CA PHE A 73 -1.50 -2.82 -5.65
C PHE A 73 -2.44 -3.20 -4.50
N ASP A 74 -3.57 -3.81 -4.81
CA ASP A 74 -4.33 -4.60 -3.85
C ASP A 74 -3.77 -6.03 -3.85
N VAL A 75 -3.13 -6.42 -2.77
CA VAL A 75 -2.43 -7.70 -2.63
C VAL A 75 -3.24 -8.63 -1.74
N GLU A 76 -3.44 -9.86 -2.19
CA GLU A 76 -4.06 -10.95 -1.44
C GLU A 76 -2.99 -11.91 -0.88
N SER A 77 -3.26 -12.50 0.28
CA SER A 77 -2.36 -13.41 1.00
C SER A 77 -0.96 -12.81 1.20
N MET A 78 -0.88 -11.58 1.68
CA MET A 78 0.39 -10.90 1.88
C MET A 78 1.21 -11.57 2.98
N LYS A 79 2.47 -11.88 2.67
CA LYS A 79 3.49 -12.26 3.64
C LYS A 79 4.75 -11.42 3.43
N ALA A 80 5.25 -10.85 4.51
CA ALA A 80 6.48 -10.09 4.56
C ALA A 80 7.45 -10.73 5.56
N GLU A 81 8.69 -10.90 5.15
CA GLU A 81 9.77 -11.40 5.99
C GLU A 81 10.84 -10.31 6.05
N THR A 82 11.25 -9.88 7.24
CA THR A 82 12.39 -8.98 7.44
C THR A 82 13.62 -9.77 7.87
N PHE A 83 14.79 -9.22 7.61
CA PHE A 83 16.06 -9.89 7.92
C PHE A 83 16.95 -8.99 8.77
N ARG A 84 17.70 -9.62 9.68
CA ARG A 84 18.74 -8.95 10.47
C ARG A 84 19.98 -8.69 9.60
N ALA A 85 20.95 -7.97 10.17
CA ALA A 85 22.19 -7.63 9.49
C ALA A 85 23.05 -8.85 9.11
N ASP A 86 22.91 -9.95 9.84
CA ASP A 86 23.55 -11.25 9.56
C ASP A 86 22.82 -12.06 8.46
N GLY A 87 21.64 -11.61 8.02
CA GLY A 87 20.81 -12.27 7.02
C GLY A 87 19.82 -13.28 7.59
N GLU A 88 19.77 -13.49 8.91
CA GLU A 88 18.75 -14.33 9.53
C GLU A 88 17.37 -13.64 9.53
N SER A 89 16.31 -14.46 9.51
CA SER A 89 14.94 -13.96 9.61
C SER A 89 14.74 -13.25 10.95
N ASP A 90 14.15 -12.06 10.90
CA ASP A 90 13.85 -11.25 12.07
C ASP A 90 12.37 -11.32 12.44
N MET A 91 11.50 -10.88 11.53
CA MET A 91 10.06 -10.88 11.72
C MET A 91 9.35 -11.42 10.48
N VAL A 92 8.20 -12.05 10.72
CA VAL A 92 7.26 -12.48 9.68
C VAL A 92 5.93 -11.78 9.94
N ALA A 93 5.43 -11.06 8.95
CA ALA A 93 4.12 -10.41 8.95
C ALA A 93 3.21 -11.05 7.90
N GLU A 94 1.96 -11.34 8.27
CA GLU A 94 0.97 -12.00 7.43
C GLU A 94 -0.34 -11.19 7.46
N SER A 95 -0.96 -10.98 6.30
CA SER A 95 -2.27 -10.33 6.17
C SER A 95 -3.07 -10.94 5.01
N PRO A 96 -4.36 -11.27 5.19
CA PRO A 96 -5.19 -11.81 4.10
C PRO A 96 -5.32 -10.87 2.90
N ALA A 97 -5.36 -9.56 3.15
CA ALA A 97 -5.39 -8.55 2.11
C ALA A 97 -4.77 -7.23 2.60
N CYS A 98 -4.13 -6.50 1.70
CA CYS A 98 -3.63 -5.15 1.98
C CYS A 98 -3.45 -4.35 0.70
N ARG A 99 -3.35 -3.03 0.83
CA ARG A 99 -2.91 -2.13 -0.24
C ARG A 99 -1.45 -1.80 -0.07
N VAL A 100 -0.68 -1.93 -1.14
CA VAL A 100 0.74 -1.60 -1.20
C VAL A 100 0.97 -0.49 -2.22
N ALA A 101 1.56 0.62 -1.79
CA ALA A 101 2.00 1.70 -2.67
C ALA A 101 3.53 1.82 -2.63
N MET A 102 4.20 1.74 -3.79
CA MET A 102 5.65 2.01 -3.87
C MET A 102 5.88 3.51 -4.01
N THR A 103 6.48 4.13 -3.00
CA THR A 103 6.75 5.56 -2.94
C THR A 103 8.18 5.87 -3.40
N THR A 104 8.56 7.14 -3.44
CA THR A 104 9.94 7.57 -3.71
C THR A 104 10.89 7.15 -2.59
N ASN A 105 10.41 7.08 -1.34
CA ASN A 105 11.21 6.83 -0.14
C ASN A 105 11.07 5.38 0.38
N GLY A 106 10.53 4.47 -0.45
CA GLY A 106 10.31 3.07 -0.09
C GLY A 106 8.90 2.64 -0.46
N PHE A 107 8.12 2.20 0.53
CA PHE A 107 6.76 1.72 0.33
C PHE A 107 5.86 2.04 1.52
N LEU A 108 4.57 1.96 1.26
CA LEU A 108 3.51 2.07 2.24
C LEU A 108 2.58 0.86 2.09
N VAL A 109 2.45 0.07 3.15
CA VAL A 109 1.42 -0.98 3.25
C VAL A 109 0.32 -0.51 4.18
N THR A 110 -0.93 -0.65 3.76
CA THR A 110 -2.09 -0.34 4.60
C THR A 110 -3.13 -1.44 4.48
N SER A 111 -3.81 -1.72 5.59
CA SER A 111 -5.01 -2.55 5.58
C SER A 111 -5.93 -2.13 6.71
N SER A 112 -7.23 -2.36 6.54
CA SER A 112 -8.20 -2.38 7.63
C SER A 112 -8.43 -3.80 8.18
N GLY A 113 -7.80 -4.81 7.59
CA GLY A 113 -7.97 -6.22 7.95
C GLY A 113 -6.94 -6.73 8.95
N ALA A 114 -7.01 -8.03 9.21
CA ALA A 114 -6.16 -8.70 10.19
C ALA A 114 -4.67 -8.64 9.80
N LEU A 115 -3.82 -8.39 10.80
CA LEU A 115 -2.38 -8.55 10.75
C LEU A 115 -1.96 -9.56 11.81
N LYS A 116 -1.05 -10.47 11.43
CA LYS A 116 -0.28 -11.28 12.36
C LYS A 116 1.20 -10.99 12.14
N LEU A 117 1.90 -10.61 13.19
CA LEU A 117 3.33 -10.36 13.21
C LEU A 117 3.97 -11.29 14.24
N THR A 118 5.01 -12.02 13.86
CA THR A 118 5.74 -12.91 14.77
C THR A 118 7.24 -12.73 14.56
N GLN A 119 8.00 -12.62 15.65
CA GLN A 119 9.46 -12.70 15.60
C GLN A 119 9.88 -14.13 15.21
N ALA A 120 10.91 -14.28 14.39
CA ALA A 120 11.32 -15.58 13.86
C ALA A 120 11.68 -16.62 14.93
N ASP A 121 12.13 -16.16 16.11
CA ASP A 121 12.46 -17.00 17.27
C ASP A 121 11.23 -17.34 18.15
N GLY A 122 10.04 -16.84 17.80
CA GLY A 122 8.80 -17.05 18.54
C GLY A 122 8.74 -16.37 19.91
N ARG A 123 9.69 -15.50 20.26
CA ARG A 123 9.69 -14.82 21.57
C ARG A 123 8.74 -13.65 21.65
N PHE A 124 8.38 -13.07 20.53
CA PHE A 124 7.45 -11.95 20.45
C PHE A 124 6.45 -12.17 19.32
N GLY A 125 5.22 -11.74 19.54
CA GLY A 125 4.24 -11.63 18.47
C GLY A 125 3.14 -10.63 18.79
N LEU A 126 2.45 -10.22 17.74
CA LEU A 126 1.43 -9.18 17.74
C LEU A 126 0.35 -9.54 16.72
N THR A 127 -0.91 -9.43 17.10
CA THR A 127 -2.06 -9.48 16.19
C THR A 127 -2.87 -8.19 16.31
N GLY A 128 -3.63 -7.85 15.26
CA GLY A 128 -4.53 -6.70 15.27
C GLY A 128 -5.37 -6.60 14.00
N GLU A 129 -6.28 -5.63 13.95
CA GLU A 129 -7.23 -5.39 12.85
C GLU A 129 -7.08 -3.97 12.29
N GLY A 130 -6.21 -3.86 11.31
CA GLY A 130 -5.85 -2.60 10.70
C GLY A 130 -4.41 -2.24 11.01
N PHE A 131 -3.67 -1.90 9.97
CA PHE A 131 -2.27 -1.55 10.10
C PHE A 131 -1.80 -0.61 9.00
N ARG A 132 -0.72 0.10 9.33
CA ARG A 132 0.04 0.96 8.42
C ARG A 132 1.51 0.68 8.61
N TRP A 133 2.16 0.14 7.59
CA TRP A 133 3.61 0.01 7.52
C TRP A 133 4.15 1.06 6.57
N ASP A 134 4.75 2.11 7.14
CA ASP A 134 5.40 3.19 6.42
C ASP A 134 6.91 3.02 6.52
N HIS A 135 7.52 2.44 5.48
CA HIS A 135 8.97 2.24 5.46
C HIS A 135 9.73 3.56 5.36
N GLY A 136 9.19 4.55 4.64
CA GLY A 136 9.81 5.86 4.51
C GLY A 136 9.86 6.63 5.83
N ALA A 137 8.90 6.37 6.73
CA ALA A 137 8.86 6.92 8.08
C ALA A 137 9.39 5.94 9.15
N GLU A 138 9.98 4.81 8.74
CA GLU A 138 10.50 3.76 9.64
C GLU A 138 9.51 3.33 10.73
N ARG A 139 8.22 3.21 10.37
CA ARG A 139 7.15 3.03 11.36
C ARG A 139 6.12 1.98 10.93
N LEU A 140 5.81 1.08 11.85
CA LEU A 140 4.63 0.22 11.82
C LEU A 140 3.63 0.70 12.87
N THR A 141 2.37 0.85 12.47
CA THR A 141 1.25 1.11 13.37
C THR A 141 0.23 -0.01 13.19
N VAL A 142 -0.20 -0.60 14.30
CA VAL A 142 -1.24 -1.63 14.35
C VAL A 142 -2.32 -1.11 15.28
N SER A 143 -3.59 -1.25 14.88
CA SER A 143 -4.74 -0.71 15.58
C SER A 143 -5.87 -1.73 15.62
N ASN A 144 -6.83 -1.52 16.53
CA ASN A 144 -8.01 -2.35 16.77
C ASN A 144 -7.70 -3.82 17.11
N HIS A 145 -8.31 -4.34 18.17
CA HIS A 145 -8.12 -5.73 18.61
C HIS A 145 -6.63 -6.13 18.72
N VAL A 146 -5.81 -5.22 19.24
CA VAL A 146 -4.36 -5.41 19.33
C VAL A 146 -4.05 -6.32 20.51
N GLU A 147 -3.48 -7.49 20.22
CA GLU A 147 -3.01 -8.44 21.21
C GLU A 147 -1.53 -8.72 20.98
N SER A 148 -0.74 -8.74 22.05
CA SER A 148 0.69 -9.03 21.97
C SER A 148 1.08 -10.08 22.99
N PHE A 149 2.04 -10.92 22.64
CA PHE A 149 2.68 -11.83 23.58
C PHE A 149 4.19 -11.63 23.61
N LEU A 150 4.77 -11.92 24.78
CA LEU A 150 6.20 -11.91 25.01
C LEU A 150 6.57 -13.15 25.82
N ASN A 151 7.51 -13.94 25.31
CA ASN A 151 8.04 -15.14 25.94
C ASN A 151 9.50 -14.89 26.34
N ILE A 152 9.70 -14.68 27.65
CA ILE A 152 11.01 -14.43 28.25
C ILE A 152 11.32 -15.46 29.34
N SER A 153 12.56 -15.92 29.37
CA SER A 153 13.08 -16.74 30.45
C SER A 153 13.47 -15.85 31.63
N LEU A 154 12.77 -15.99 32.75
CA LEU A 154 13.12 -15.28 33.97
C LEU A 154 14.28 -16.00 34.71
N PRO A 155 15.18 -15.27 35.38
CA PRO A 155 16.21 -15.88 36.21
C PRO A 155 15.59 -16.79 37.27
N ARG A 156 16.21 -17.95 37.52
CA ARG A 156 15.84 -18.77 38.68
C ARG A 156 16.38 -18.09 39.93
N THR A 157 15.51 -17.70 40.85
CA THR A 157 15.93 -17.32 42.19
C THR A 157 16.44 -18.57 42.89
N SER A 158 17.76 -18.68 43.08
CA SER A 158 18.30 -19.69 44.00
C SER A 158 17.92 -19.26 45.42
N PRO A 159 17.27 -20.11 46.23
CA PRO A 159 17.06 -19.78 47.63
C PRO A 159 18.43 -19.57 48.29
N ALA A 160 18.56 -18.51 49.09
CA ALA A 160 19.77 -18.25 49.86
C ALA A 160 20.03 -19.45 50.80
N PRO A 161 21.29 -19.89 50.97
CA PRO A 161 21.60 -20.95 51.91
C PRO A 161 21.17 -20.54 53.32
N VAL A 162 20.34 -21.36 53.97
CA VAL A 162 20.01 -21.23 55.39
C VAL A 162 21.30 -21.51 56.17
N ARG A 163 21.79 -20.53 56.93
CA ARG A 163 22.90 -20.69 57.86
C ARG A 163 22.40 -21.18 59.21
#